data_AF-A0A9E2R1Y9-F1
#
_entry.id   AF-A0A9E2R1Y9-F1
#
_cell.length_a   1.000
_cell.length_b   1.000
_cell.length_c   1.000
_cell.angle_alpha   90.00
_cell.angle_beta   90.00
_cell.angle_gamma   90.00
#
_symmetry.space_group_name_H-M   'P 1'
#
loop_
_entity.id
_entity.type
_entity.pdbx_description
1 polymer ?
#
loop_
_entity_poly.entity_id
_entity_poly.type
_entity_poly.pdbx_seq_one_letter_code
_entity_poly.pdbx_strand_id
1 'polypeptide(L)' 'MLVTALTPVLGYDKAARIAHVAYAENLGLREACLKLGFLSGAEFDRLLQPEAMTHP' A
#
# COMPACT_ATOMS: atom_id res chain seq x y z
N MET A 1 -2.31 10.19 -2.17
CA MET A 1 -1.65 8.95 -2.63
C MET A 1 -1.40 8.08 -1.40
N LEU A 2 -2.28 7.10 -1.11
CA LEU A 2 -2.17 6.26 0.11
C LEU A 2 -0.90 5.39 0.13
N VAL A 3 -0.26 5.22 -1.03
CA VAL A 3 1.00 4.50 -1.18
C VAL A 3 2.17 5.13 -0.39
N THR A 4 2.12 6.43 -0.07
CA THR A 4 3.17 7.09 0.72
C THR A 4 3.22 6.59 2.16
N ALA A 5 2.09 6.12 2.69
CA ALA A 5 2.03 5.48 4.02
C ALA A 5 2.77 4.13 4.04
N LEU A 6 2.95 3.50 2.87
CA LEU A 6 3.65 2.23 2.73
C LEU A 6 5.18 2.40 2.60
N THR A 7 5.65 3.56 2.15
CA THR A 7 7.07 3.83 1.90
C THR A 7 7.98 3.62 3.14
N PRO A 8 7.62 4.02 4.37
CA PRO A 8 8.45 3.81 5.55
C PRO A 8 8.66 2.33 5.91
N VAL A 9 7.71 1.46 5.52
CA VAL A 9 7.72 0.05 5.90
C VAL A 9 8.26 -0.83 4.77
N LEU A 10 7.85 -0.54 3.54
CA LEU A 10 8.18 -1.33 2.36
C LEU A 10 9.35 -0.77 1.55
N GLY A 11 9.72 0.49 1.78
CA GLY A 11 10.66 1.22 0.93
C GLY A 11 10.01 1.73 -0.35
N TYR A 12 10.66 2.72 -0.98
CA TYR A 12 10.16 3.41 -2.16
C TYR A 12 9.89 2.46 -3.33
N ASP A 13 10.83 1.57 -3.65
CA ASP A 13 10.73 0.69 -4.82
C ASP A 13 9.55 -0.28 -4.76
N LYS A 14 9.29 -0.85 -3.58
CA LYS A 14 8.17 -1.77 -3.38
C LYS A 14 6.85 -1.02 -3.41
N ALA A 15 6.79 0.15 -2.78
CA ALA A 15 5.62 1.01 -2.78
C ALA A 15 5.25 1.45 -4.22
N ALA A 16 6.24 1.87 -5.02
CA ALA A 16 6.06 2.18 -6.43
C ALA A 16 5.56 0.98 -7.24
N ARG A 17 6.13 -0.22 -7.03
CA ARG A 17 5.63 -1.45 -7.69
C ARG A 17 4.17 -1.74 -7.38
N ILE A 18 3.74 -1.57 -6.13
CA ILE A 18 2.34 -1.77 -5.73
C ILE A 18 1.43 -0.79 -6.48
N ALA A 19 1.80 0.49 -6.52
CA ALA A 19 1.02 1.50 -7.25
C ALA A 19 0.94 1.19 -8.75
N HIS A 20 2.05 0.79 -9.36
CA HIS A 20 2.08 0.42 -10.78
C HIS A 20 1.20 -0.79 -11.08
N VAL A 21 1.26 -1.85 -10.26
CA VAL A 21 0.42 -3.04 -10.44
C VAL A 21 -1.05 -2.73 -10.20
N ALA A 22 -1.37 -2.00 -9.13
CA ALA A 22 -2.73 -1.55 -8.85
C ALA A 22 -3.32 -0.78 -10.03
N TYR A 23 -2.54 0.15 -10.61
CA TYR A 23 -2.98 0.93 -11.76
C TYR A 23 -3.07 0.11 -13.06
N ALA A 24 -2.05 -0.69 -13.37
CA ALA A 24 -1.99 -1.47 -14.60
C ALA A 24 -3.06 -2.56 -14.67
N GLU A 25 -3.39 -3.16 -13.52
CA GLU A 25 -4.37 -4.23 -13.42
C GLU A 25 -5.75 -3.76 -12.97
N ASN A 26 -5.93 -2.46 -12.72
CA ASN A 26 -7.17 -1.88 -12.21
C ASN A 26 -7.62 -2.55 -10.89
N LEU A 27 -6.65 -2.82 -10.02
CA LEU A 27 -6.82 -3.44 -8.71
C LEU A 27 -6.71 -2.39 -7.60
N GLY A 28 -7.28 -2.69 -6.43
CA GLY A 28 -7.03 -1.91 -5.23
C GLY A 28 -5.57 -2.03 -4.76
N LEU A 29 -5.06 -1.02 -4.06
CA LEU A 29 -3.71 -1.07 -3.47
C LEU A 29 -3.52 -2.28 -2.55
N ARG A 30 -4.58 -2.66 -1.80
CA ARG A 30 -4.60 -3.84 -0.94
C ARG A 30 -4.42 -5.13 -1.72
N GLU A 31 -5.15 -5.26 -2.83
CA GLU A 31 -5.10 -6.44 -3.69
C GLU A 31 -3.75 -6.55 -4.40
N ALA A 32 -3.22 -5.43 -4.90
CA ALA A 32 -1.87 -5.39 -5.46
C ALA A 32 -0.80 -5.75 -4.43
N CYS A 33 -0.92 -5.28 -3.18
CA CYS A 33 -0.03 -5.66 -2.07
C CYS A 33 -0.05 -7.16 -1.79
N LEU A 34 -1.25 -7.73 -1.67
CA LEU A 34 -1.46 -9.16 -1.44
C LEU A 34 -0.94 -10.00 -2.61
N LYS A 35 -1.20 -9.55 -3.85
CA LYS A 35 -0.74 -10.22 -5.07
C LYS A 35 0.78 -10.24 -5.18
N LEU A 36 1.44 -9.14 -4.82
CA LEU A 36 2.90 -9.04 -4.81
C LEU A 36 3.54 -9.77 -3.61
N GLY A 37 2.73 -10.20 -2.62
CA GLY A 37 3.21 -10.85 -1.41
C GLY A 37 4.07 -9.94 -0.54
N PHE A 38 3.90 -8.62 -0.66
CA PHE A 38 4.71 -7.66 0.08
C PHE A 38 4.20 -7.41 1.50
N LEU A 39 2.89 -7.53 1.72
CA LEU A 39 2.25 -7.42 3.02
C LEU A 39 1.05 -8.37 3.08
N SER A 40 0.76 -8.86 4.28
CA SER A 40 -0.53 -9.48 4.55
C SER A 40 -1.64 -8.43 4.61
N GLY A 41 -2.89 -8.84 4.40
CA GLY A 41 -4.04 -7.92 4.46
C GLY A 41 -4.15 -7.24 5.83
N ALA A 42 -3.84 -7.96 6.90
CA ALA A 42 -3.84 -7.41 8.25
C ALA A 42 -2.75 -6.35 8.49
N GLU A 43 -1.55 -6.54 7.92
CA GLU A 43 -0.50 -5.52 7.98
C GLU A 43 -0.86 -4.30 7.13
N PHE A 44 -1.43 -4.52 5.95
CA PHE A 44 -1.92 -3.44 5.10
C PHE A 44 -2.99 -2.62 5.84
N ASP A 45 -3.98 -3.26 6.43
CA ASP A 45 -5.09 -2.60 7.14
C ASP A 45 -4.61 -1.89 8.42
N ARG A 46 -3.51 -2.36 9.05
CA ARG A 46 -2.85 -1.64 10.17
C ARG A 46 -2.05 -0.42 9.71
N LEU A 47 -1.43 -0.48 8.53
CA LEU A 47 -0.57 0.59 8.01
C LEU A 47 -1.38 1.67 7.28
N LEU A 48 -2.43 1.27 6.56
CA LEU A 48 -3.40 2.17 5.96
C LEU A 48 -4.52 2.44 6.97
N GLN A 49 -4.27 3.37 7.89
CA GLN A 49 -5.32 3.95 8.72
C GLN A 49 -5.56 5.41 8.29
N PRO A 50 -6.53 5.65 7.39
CA PRO A 50 -6.82 7.00 6.89
C PRO A 50 -7.15 7.98 8.03
N GLU A 51 -7.79 7.48 9.10
CA GLU A 51 -8.14 8.26 10.29
C GLU A 51 -6.91 8.75 11.08
N ALA A 52 -5.81 7.98 11.07
CA ALA A 52 -4.54 8.40 11.64
C ALA A 52 -3.77 9.38 10.72
N MET A 53 -4.17 9.49 9.45
CA MET A 53 -3.55 10.40 8.47
C MET A 53 -4.23 11.77 8.40
N THR A 54 -5.35 11.99 9.11
CA THR A 54 -6.10 13.27 9.14
C THR A 54 -5.77 14.15 10.34
N HIS A 55 -4.94 13.68 11.27
CA HIS A 55 -4.44 14.49 12.37
C HIS A 55 -2.94 14.80 12.17
N PRO A 56 -2.55 16.10 12.18
CA PRO A 56 -1.17 16.52 11.95
C PRO A 56 -0.23 16.13 13.09
#